data_AF-A0A3S8UAW4-F1
#
_entry.id   AF-A0A3S8UAW4-F1
#
_cell.length_a   1.000
_cell.length_b   1.000
_cell.length_c   1.000
_cell.angle_alpha   90.00
_cell.angle_beta   90.00
_cell.angle_gamma   90.00
#
_symmetry.space_group_name_H-M   'P 1'
#
loop_
_entity.id
_entity.type
_entity.pdbx_description
1 polymer ?
#
loop_
_entity_poly.entity_id
_entity_poly.type
_entity_poly.pdbx_seq_one_letter_code
_entity_poly.pdbx_strand_id
1 'polypeptide(L)'
;MSVRFVNLPLLTLSAGLALSAVAGFASTAKAATVEENPEVAQNQGDQPAASPPYFLTPEMSDQLAFEQAVAAGSSAALIMFLARNPEAKQATEARQLLAARRAPDSSQVTEAVAYTDADVVRAFDAARLAGTREGWDAFMKLHGGHPLTAQIQYFMP
;
A
#
# COMPACT_ATOMS: atom_id res chain seq x y z
N MET A 1 -30.92 -27.49 -33.23
CA MET A 1 -30.41 -26.11 -33.33
C MET A 1 -31.50 -25.19 -32.81
N SER A 2 -31.36 -24.70 -31.58
CA SER A 2 -32.34 -23.78 -30.97
C SER A 2 -31.57 -22.59 -30.43
N VAL A 3 -31.65 -21.48 -31.17
CA VAL A 3 -31.05 -20.19 -30.82
C VAL A 3 -31.94 -19.58 -29.74
N ARG A 4 -31.40 -19.33 -28.54
CA ARG A 4 -32.11 -18.61 -27.47
C ARG A 4 -31.63 -17.17 -27.38
N PHE A 5 -32.62 -16.30 -27.28
CA PHE A 5 -32.57 -14.86 -27.37
C PHE A 5 -31.67 -14.22 -26.31
N VAL A 6 -30.89 -13.25 -26.78
CA VAL A 6 -30.23 -12.21 -26.00
C VAL A 6 -31.31 -11.34 -25.34
N ASN A 7 -31.20 -11.11 -24.04
CA ASN A 7 -31.98 -10.08 -23.35
C ASN A 7 -31.01 -9.21 -22.52
N LEU A 8 -30.76 -8.01 -23.01
CA LEU A 8 -30.14 -6.89 -22.27
C LEU A 8 -31.18 -6.28 -21.33
N PRO A 9 -30.75 -5.72 -20.19
CA PRO A 9 -31.14 -4.34 -19.96
C PRO A 9 -30.08 -3.44 -19.32
N LEU A 10 -30.10 -2.21 -19.85
CA LEU A 10 -29.98 -0.90 -19.18
C LEU A 10 -28.67 -0.50 -18.46
N LEU A 11 -27.94 0.34 -19.19
CA LEU A 11 -27.45 1.67 -18.78
C LEU A 11 -28.02 2.23 -17.46
N THR A 12 -27.13 2.49 -16.50
CA THR A 12 -27.25 3.64 -15.59
C THR A 12 -25.90 4.34 -15.48
N LEU A 13 -25.82 5.48 -16.16
CA LEU A 13 -24.75 6.46 -16.14
C LEU A 13 -24.98 7.38 -14.93
N SER A 14 -24.14 7.29 -13.90
CA SER A 14 -24.16 8.26 -12.80
C SER A 14 -22.97 9.20 -12.93
N ALA A 15 -23.25 10.37 -13.53
CA ALA A 15 -22.41 11.56 -13.47
C ALA A 15 -22.58 12.22 -12.09
N GLY A 16 -21.47 12.66 -11.50
CA GLY A 16 -21.46 13.34 -10.21
C GLY A 16 -20.19 14.16 -10.02
N LEU A 17 -20.02 15.17 -10.87
CA LEU A 17 -18.99 16.19 -10.80
C LEU A 17 -19.48 17.27 -9.81
N ALA A 18 -18.79 17.47 -8.69
CA ALA A 18 -19.03 18.61 -7.80
C ALA A 18 -17.70 19.33 -7.55
N LEU A 19 -17.47 20.34 -8.39
CA LEU A 19 -16.42 21.34 -8.26
C LEU A 19 -17.00 22.50 -7.43
N SER A 20 -16.50 22.73 -6.21
CA SER A 20 -16.84 23.94 -5.44
C SER A 20 -15.59 24.76 -5.21
N ALA A 21 -15.43 25.78 -6.06
CA ALA A 21 -14.58 26.93 -5.81
C ALA A 21 -15.37 27.94 -4.98
N VAL A 22 -14.81 28.42 -3.87
CA VAL A 22 -15.25 29.66 -3.22
C VAL A 22 -14.14 30.69 -3.35
N ALA A 23 -14.44 31.74 -4.10
CA ALA A 23 -13.63 32.93 -4.20
C ALA A 23 -14.10 33.95 -3.16
N GLY A 24 -13.13 34.58 -2.48
CA GLY A 24 -13.18 35.99 -2.11
C GLY A 24 -14.06 36.43 -0.95
N PHE A 25 -13.42 36.91 0.13
CA PHE A 25 -13.81 38.19 0.76
C PHE A 25 -12.58 38.72 1.54
N ALA A 26 -11.91 39.73 0.99
CA ALA A 26 -11.98 41.13 1.44
C ALA A 26 -10.89 41.47 2.46
N SER A 27 -9.82 42.05 1.90
CA SER A 27 -8.85 42.86 2.60
C SER A 27 -9.53 44.15 3.10
N THR A 28 -9.50 44.39 4.41
CA THR A 28 -9.73 45.72 4.98
C THR A 28 -8.55 46.08 5.85
N ALA A 29 -7.65 46.88 5.28
CA ALA A 29 -6.65 47.63 6.02
C ALA A 29 -7.36 48.69 6.88
N LYS A 30 -7.05 48.71 8.18
CA LYS A 30 -7.25 49.89 9.00
C LYS A 30 -5.90 50.28 9.60
N ALA A 31 -5.36 51.35 9.04
CA ALA A 31 -4.21 52.05 9.55
C ALA A 31 -4.57 52.68 10.91
N ALA A 32 -3.74 52.43 11.90
CA ALA A 32 -3.58 53.28 13.07
C ALA A 32 -2.06 53.45 13.27
N THR A 33 -1.58 54.60 12.81
CA THR A 33 -0.27 55.17 13.14
C THR A 33 -0.34 55.79 14.55
N VAL A 34 0.82 55.96 15.20
CA VAL A 34 1.13 56.52 16.54
C VAL A 34 1.61 55.39 17.46
N GLU A 35 2.83 55.33 17.98
CA GLU A 35 3.86 56.34 18.25
C GLU A 35 5.22 55.62 18.38
N GLU A 36 6.28 56.28 17.92
CA GLU A 36 7.68 55.88 18.06
C GLU A 36 8.14 56.08 19.51
N ASN A 37 8.70 55.05 20.16
CA ASN A 37 9.62 55.21 21.29
C ASN A 37 10.66 54.07 21.25
N PRO A 38 11.96 54.37 21.43
CA PRO A 38 13.05 53.59 20.87
C PRO A 38 13.49 52.45 21.78
N GLU A 39 14.29 51.54 21.20
CA GLU A 39 15.12 50.56 21.93
C GLU A 39 14.38 49.59 22.87
N VAL A 40 13.82 48.54 22.29
CA VAL A 40 13.84 47.24 22.95
C VAL A 40 14.56 46.27 22.02
N ALA A 41 15.75 45.89 22.48
CA ALA A 41 16.63 44.87 21.93
C ALA A 41 15.91 43.82 21.09
N GLN A 42 16.41 43.62 19.88
CA GLN A 42 16.16 42.41 19.10
C GLN A 42 16.67 41.21 19.91
N ASN A 43 15.83 40.67 20.79
CA ASN A 43 15.99 39.33 21.33
C ASN A 43 15.76 38.37 20.17
N GLN A 44 16.82 38.13 19.40
CA GLN A 44 17.05 36.85 18.74
C GLN A 44 17.09 35.79 19.84
N GLY A 45 15.95 35.19 20.13
CA GLY A 45 15.85 34.18 21.18
C GLY A 45 14.41 33.82 21.41
N ASP A 46 13.80 33.21 20.40
CA ASP A 46 12.68 32.25 20.50
C ASP A 46 12.17 31.93 19.08
N GLN A 47 13.09 31.53 18.19
CA GLN A 47 12.66 30.73 17.06
C GLN A 47 12.31 29.37 17.66
N PRO A 48 11.03 28.91 17.65
CA PRO A 48 10.70 27.58 18.13
C PRO A 48 11.62 26.62 17.39
N ALA A 49 12.43 25.87 18.14
CA ALA A 49 13.38 24.92 17.56
C ALA A 49 12.62 24.12 16.52
N ALA A 50 12.98 24.30 15.25
CA ALA A 50 12.37 23.57 14.15
C ALA A 50 12.38 22.11 14.57
N SER A 51 11.20 21.50 14.73
CA SER A 51 11.10 20.12 15.14
C SER A 51 12.04 19.32 14.23
N PRO A 52 12.93 18.47 14.79
CA PRO A 52 13.86 17.74 13.95
C PRO A 52 13.04 17.00 12.89
N PRO A 53 13.47 17.00 11.62
CA PRO A 53 12.77 16.26 10.59
C PRO A 53 12.60 14.81 11.07
N TYR A 54 11.36 14.33 11.12
CA TYR A 54 11.05 12.96 11.49
C TYR A 54 11.66 12.03 10.43
N PHE A 55 12.86 11.53 10.68
CA PHE A 55 13.45 10.47 9.89
C PHE A 55 12.89 9.13 10.38
N LEU A 56 12.21 8.41 9.49
CA LEU A 56 11.84 7.02 9.75
C LEU A 56 13.10 6.17 9.70
N THR A 57 13.36 5.42 10.77
CA THR A 57 14.41 4.38 10.71
C THR A 57 13.93 3.25 9.80
N PRO A 58 14.84 2.43 9.23
CA PRO A 58 14.45 1.26 8.44
C PRO A 58 13.47 0.35 9.18
N GLU A 59 13.68 0.14 10.49
CA GLU A 59 12.81 -0.70 11.31
C GLU A 59 11.39 -0.12 11.45
N MET A 60 11.27 1.22 11.56
CA MET A 60 9.95 1.87 11.59
C MET A 60 9.25 1.76 10.24
N SER A 61 10.00 1.86 9.14
CA SER A 61 9.47 1.67 7.79
C SER A 61 8.96 0.24 7.58
N ASP A 62 9.72 -0.76 8.00
CA ASP A 62 9.33 -2.18 7.90
C ASP A 62 8.09 -2.49 8.74
N GLN A 63 8.04 -1.95 9.96
CA GLN A 63 6.86 -2.08 10.84
C GLN A 63 5.62 -1.48 10.19
N LEU A 64 5.73 -0.27 9.63
CA LEU A 64 4.62 0.40 8.96
C LEU A 64 4.17 -0.34 7.69
N ALA A 65 5.12 -0.88 6.92
CA ALA A 65 4.80 -1.72 5.76
C ALA A 65 4.08 -3.02 6.15
N PHE A 66 4.50 -3.65 7.25
CA PHE A 66 3.82 -4.82 7.80
C PHE A 66 2.41 -4.49 8.27
N GLU A 67 2.23 -3.42 9.05
CA GLU A 67 0.91 -2.97 9.51
C GLU A 67 -0.05 -2.68 8.37
N GLN A 68 0.43 -2.03 7.30
CA GLN A 68 -0.34 -1.82 6.09
C GLN A 68 -0.74 -3.13 5.41
N ALA A 69 0.18 -4.09 5.34
CA ALA A 69 -0.10 -5.40 4.74
C ALA A 69 -1.13 -6.20 5.55
N VAL A 70 -1.07 -6.13 6.88
CA VAL A 70 -2.06 -6.75 7.78
C VAL A 70 -3.41 -6.07 7.64
N ALA A 71 -3.46 -4.73 7.66
CA ALA A 71 -4.67 -3.94 7.53
C ALA A 71 -5.37 -4.13 6.19
N ALA A 72 -4.61 -4.33 5.10
CA ALA A 72 -5.15 -4.65 3.79
C ALA A 72 -5.89 -6.00 3.74
N GLY A 73 -5.61 -6.92 4.67
CA GLY A 73 -6.39 -8.15 4.82
C GLY A 73 -6.27 -9.16 3.67
N SER A 74 -5.32 -8.98 2.73
CA SER A 74 -5.20 -9.79 1.51
C SER A 74 -3.88 -10.56 1.43
N SER A 75 -3.90 -11.79 0.90
CA SER A 75 -2.71 -12.64 0.71
C SER A 75 -1.66 -11.91 -0.12
N ALA A 76 -2.08 -11.20 -1.17
CA ALA A 76 -1.25 -10.38 -2.03
C ALA A 76 -0.45 -9.34 -1.25
N ALA A 77 -1.05 -8.68 -0.24
CA ALA A 77 -0.35 -7.68 0.56
C ALA A 77 0.75 -8.30 1.44
N LEU A 78 0.48 -9.45 2.07
CA LEU A 78 1.50 -10.18 2.83
C LEU A 78 2.61 -10.73 1.93
N ILE A 79 2.26 -11.23 0.74
CA ILE A 79 3.24 -11.71 -0.26
C ILE A 79 4.13 -10.55 -0.70
N MET A 80 3.57 -9.38 -1.02
CA MET A 80 4.34 -8.20 -1.41
C MET A 80 5.23 -7.68 -0.28
N PHE A 81 4.75 -7.72 0.97
CA PHE A 81 5.57 -7.41 2.13
C PHE A 81 6.79 -8.33 2.22
N LEU A 82 6.59 -9.65 2.09
CA LEU A 82 7.68 -10.63 2.13
C LEU A 82 8.65 -10.54 0.95
N ALA A 83 8.17 -10.13 -0.23
CA ALA A 83 9.01 -9.90 -1.39
C ALA A 83 9.97 -8.72 -1.18
N ARG A 84 9.48 -7.65 -0.55
CA ARG A 84 10.24 -6.41 -0.34
C ARG A 84 11.10 -6.45 0.93
N ASN A 85 10.61 -7.13 1.96
CA ASN A 85 11.21 -7.14 3.30
C ASN A 85 11.43 -8.59 3.79
N PRO A 86 12.23 -9.41 3.07
CA PRO A 86 12.37 -10.84 3.36
C PRO A 86 13.03 -11.14 4.73
N GLU A 87 13.81 -10.19 5.24
CA GLU A 87 14.61 -10.28 6.48
C GLU A 87 14.08 -9.39 7.60
N ALA A 88 12.99 -8.65 7.39
CA ALA A 88 12.39 -7.83 8.43
C ALA A 88 11.98 -8.67 9.64
N LYS A 89 11.98 -8.08 10.83
CA LYS A 89 11.61 -8.76 12.08
C LYS A 89 10.21 -9.37 12.01
N GLN A 90 9.31 -8.72 11.27
CA GLN A 90 7.92 -9.09 11.06
C GLN A 90 7.74 -10.16 9.97
N ALA A 91 8.78 -10.54 9.23
CA ALA A 91 8.69 -11.52 8.14
C ALA A 91 8.21 -12.89 8.64
N THR A 92 8.64 -13.32 9.83
CA THR A 92 8.15 -14.57 10.43
C THR A 92 6.65 -14.53 10.69
N GLU A 93 6.14 -13.42 11.23
CA GLU A 93 4.71 -13.25 11.50
C GLU A 93 3.92 -13.15 10.19
N ALA A 94 4.41 -12.40 9.20
CA ALA A 94 3.80 -12.32 7.87
C ALA A 94 3.68 -13.69 7.19
N ARG A 95 4.70 -14.56 7.32
CA ARG A 95 4.64 -15.94 6.82
C ARG A 95 3.56 -16.76 7.53
N GLN A 96 3.44 -16.63 8.85
CA GLN A 96 2.42 -17.35 9.63
C GLN A 96 1.00 -16.89 9.25
N LEU A 97 0.78 -15.58 9.14
CA LEU A 97 -0.49 -15.01 8.70
C LEU A 97 -0.86 -15.46 7.29
N LEU A 98 0.12 -15.49 6.38
CA LEU A 98 -0.09 -15.97 5.02
C LEU A 98 -0.38 -17.48 4.98
N ALA A 99 0.35 -18.29 5.77
CA ALA A 99 0.13 -19.73 5.86
C ALA A 99 -1.26 -20.09 6.40
N ALA A 100 -1.85 -19.25 7.26
CA ALA A 100 -3.20 -19.43 7.76
C ALA A 100 -4.29 -19.18 6.70
N ARG A 101 -3.98 -18.46 5.61
CA ARG A 101 -4.95 -18.15 4.55
C ARG A 101 -5.10 -19.29 3.56
N ARG A 102 -6.34 -19.70 3.31
CA ARG A 102 -6.70 -20.83 2.41
C ARG A 102 -7.46 -20.43 1.15
N ALA A 103 -7.94 -19.19 1.09
CA ALA A 103 -8.62 -18.65 -0.08
C ALA A 103 -7.65 -17.75 -0.86
N PRO A 104 -7.64 -17.86 -2.20
CA PRO A 104 -6.93 -16.90 -3.03
C PRO A 104 -7.65 -15.54 -2.99
N ASP A 105 -6.90 -14.46 -3.15
CA ASP A 105 -7.51 -13.15 -3.37
C ASP A 105 -8.14 -13.09 -4.77
N SER A 106 -9.13 -12.19 -4.93
CA SER A 106 -9.65 -11.88 -6.26
C SER A 106 -8.56 -11.24 -7.14
N SER A 107 -8.69 -11.38 -8.47
CA SER A 107 -7.77 -10.75 -9.42
C SER A 107 -7.69 -9.24 -9.22
N GLN A 108 -8.82 -8.58 -8.97
CA GLN A 108 -8.89 -7.14 -8.74
C GLN A 108 -8.07 -6.70 -7.51
N VAL A 109 -8.13 -7.46 -6.41
CA VAL A 109 -7.33 -7.16 -5.20
C VAL A 109 -5.85 -7.36 -5.48
N THR A 110 -5.50 -8.47 -6.15
CA THR A 110 -4.10 -8.76 -6.49
C THR A 110 -3.51 -7.67 -7.40
N GLU A 111 -4.23 -7.24 -8.44
CA GLU A 111 -3.81 -6.19 -9.36
C GLU A 111 -3.64 -4.83 -8.65
N ALA A 112 -4.57 -4.48 -7.77
CA ALA A 112 -4.50 -3.23 -7.01
C ALA A 112 -3.31 -3.17 -6.04
N VAL A 113 -2.89 -4.31 -5.49
CA VAL A 113 -1.81 -4.38 -4.49
C VAL A 113 -0.44 -4.58 -5.14
N ALA A 114 -0.34 -5.49 -6.10
CA ALA A 114 0.93 -5.94 -6.67
C ALA A 114 1.31 -5.20 -7.97
N TYR A 115 0.36 -4.51 -8.61
CA TYR A 115 0.58 -3.78 -9.86
C TYR A 115 1.23 -4.66 -10.93
N THR A 116 2.46 -4.35 -11.33
CA THR A 116 3.22 -5.10 -12.35
C THR A 116 3.56 -6.52 -11.93
N ASP A 117 3.60 -6.80 -10.61
CA ASP A 117 3.94 -8.11 -10.08
C ASP A 117 2.70 -9.00 -9.86
N ALA A 118 1.51 -8.57 -10.28
CA ALA A 118 0.26 -9.26 -10.01
C ALA A 118 0.26 -10.72 -10.51
N ASP A 119 0.83 -10.99 -11.67
CA ASP A 119 0.94 -12.36 -12.19
C ASP A 119 1.89 -13.22 -11.35
N VAL A 120 3.00 -12.64 -10.89
CA VAL A 120 3.98 -13.34 -10.04
C VAL A 120 3.37 -13.64 -8.68
N VAL A 121 2.68 -12.68 -8.07
CA VAL A 121 1.98 -12.85 -6.79
C VAL A 121 0.90 -13.92 -6.89
N ARG A 122 0.11 -13.91 -7.97
CA ARG A 122 -0.93 -14.92 -8.21
C ARG A 122 -0.33 -16.32 -8.39
N ALA A 123 0.77 -16.44 -9.13
CA ALA A 123 1.46 -17.71 -9.33
C ALA A 123 2.07 -18.24 -8.02
N PHE A 124 2.66 -17.37 -7.20
CA PHE A 124 3.18 -17.72 -5.89
C PHE A 124 2.06 -18.20 -4.96
N ASP A 125 0.96 -17.46 -4.88
CA ASP A 125 -0.17 -17.82 -4.02
C ASP A 125 -0.84 -19.13 -4.48
N ALA A 126 -0.95 -19.35 -5.80
CA ALA A 126 -1.47 -20.60 -6.35
C ALA A 126 -0.57 -21.80 -5.99
N ALA A 127 0.76 -21.67 -6.12
CA ALA A 127 1.70 -22.71 -5.72
C ALA A 127 1.61 -23.01 -4.21
N ARG A 128 1.52 -21.96 -3.38
CA ARG A 128 1.31 -22.07 -1.93
C ARG A 128 0.04 -22.81 -1.56
N LEU A 129 -1.08 -22.48 -2.21
CA LEU A 129 -2.38 -23.10 -1.95
C LEU A 129 -2.45 -24.53 -2.47
N ALA A 130 -1.76 -24.84 -3.57
CA ALA A 130 -1.62 -26.22 -4.05
C ALA A 130 -0.81 -27.09 -3.08
N GLY A 131 0.24 -26.52 -2.46
CA GLY A 131 1.06 -27.22 -1.47
C GLY A 131 1.85 -28.40 -2.04
N THR A 132 2.11 -28.40 -3.35
CA THR A 132 2.81 -29.49 -4.06
C THR A 132 4.17 -29.03 -4.55
N ARG A 133 5.12 -29.98 -4.68
CA ARG A 133 6.43 -29.69 -5.23
C ARG A 133 6.34 -29.23 -6.67
N GLU A 134 5.46 -29.84 -7.45
CA GLU A 134 5.20 -29.50 -8.85
C GLU A 134 4.70 -28.05 -9.01
N GLY A 135 3.85 -27.57 -8.10
CA GLY A 135 3.39 -26.19 -8.09
C GLY A 135 4.54 -25.19 -7.85
N TRP A 136 5.43 -25.50 -6.91
CA TRP A 136 6.62 -24.69 -6.65
C TRP A 136 7.63 -24.73 -7.80
N ASP A 137 7.85 -25.89 -8.41
CA ASP A 137 8.72 -26.04 -9.57
C ASP A 137 8.20 -25.24 -10.78
N ALA A 138 6.89 -25.24 -11.01
CA ALA A 138 6.26 -24.42 -12.05
C ALA A 138 6.45 -22.93 -11.81
N PHE A 139 6.30 -22.46 -10.55
CA PHE A 139 6.58 -21.08 -10.18
C PHE A 139 8.05 -20.72 -10.42
N MET A 140 8.99 -21.55 -9.96
CA MET A 140 10.43 -21.29 -10.14
C MET A 140 10.86 -21.28 -11.61
N LYS A 141 10.25 -22.12 -12.46
CA LYS A 141 10.53 -22.15 -13.89
C LYS A 141 10.21 -20.82 -14.58
N LEU A 142 9.13 -20.16 -14.17
CA LEU A 142 8.65 -18.92 -14.77
C LEU A 142 9.19 -17.66 -14.07
N HIS A 143 9.43 -17.74 -12.76
CA HIS A 143 9.72 -16.60 -11.89
C HIS A 143 10.98 -16.79 -11.03
N GLY A 144 11.91 -17.65 -11.46
CA GLY A 144 13.12 -18.02 -10.72
C GLY A 144 14.02 -16.86 -10.29
N GLY A 145 13.98 -15.72 -10.99
CA GLY A 145 14.73 -14.52 -10.64
C GLY A 145 14.00 -13.56 -9.69
N HIS A 146 12.76 -13.85 -9.30
CA HIS A 146 11.96 -12.94 -8.46
C HIS A 146 12.30 -13.10 -6.98
N PRO A 147 12.31 -12.03 -6.15
CA PRO A 147 12.60 -12.11 -4.71
C PRO A 147 11.74 -13.11 -3.91
N LEU A 148 10.53 -13.39 -4.40
CA LEU A 148 9.63 -14.38 -3.79
C LEU A 148 10.16 -15.82 -3.83
N THR A 149 11.13 -16.14 -4.68
CA THR A 149 11.72 -17.49 -4.69
C THR A 149 12.40 -17.83 -3.37
N ALA A 150 13.00 -16.84 -2.69
CA ALA A 150 13.58 -17.01 -1.37
C ALA A 150 12.53 -17.36 -0.29
N GLN A 151 11.24 -17.10 -0.55
CA GLN A 151 10.16 -17.43 0.39
C GLN A 151 9.67 -18.88 0.27
N ILE A 152 9.92 -19.56 -0.85
CA ILE A 152 9.40 -20.91 -1.12
C ILE A 152 9.82 -21.90 -0.04
N GLN A 153 11.06 -21.80 0.45
CA GLN A 153 11.60 -22.69 1.49
C GLN A 153 10.79 -22.69 2.80
N TYR A 154 9.97 -21.66 3.05
CA TYR A 154 9.14 -21.57 4.25
C TYR A 154 7.72 -22.15 4.06
N PHE A 155 7.34 -22.46 2.82
CA PHE A 155 6.01 -22.97 2.48
C PHE A 155 6.05 -24.33 1.76
N MET A 156 7.23 -24.83 1.43
CA MET A 156 7.43 -26.17 0.91
C MET A 156 7.27 -27.20 2.07
N PRO A 157 6.46 -28.25 1.90
CA PRO A 157 6.29 -29.31 2.90
C PRO A 157 7.54 -30.21 3.04
#